data_AF-A0A947LVU0-F1
#
_entry.id   AF-A0A947LVU0-F1
#
_cell.length_a   1.000
_cell.length_b   1.000
_cell.length_c   1.000
_cell.angle_alpha   90.00
_cell.angle_beta   90.00
_cell.angle_gamma   90.00
#
_symmetry.space_group_name_H-M   'P 1'
#
loop_
_entity.id
_entity.type
_entity.pdbx_description
1 polymer ?
#
loop_
_entity_poly.entity_id
_entity_poly.type
_entity_poly.pdbx_seq_one_letter_code
_entity_poly.pdbx_strand_id
1 'polypeptide(L)'
;MGAPAFSLSPPLSVPSSPPSSSTVVWLHPEAPAKPAEGAPCNGCGLCCLAEPCPLGVVVSRRRKGACVALRWSDAERRYLCGMVADPGGVTGFTHPWAVRALSALARRWIASGMGCDARLQTQPLPPPQPPASEV
;
A
#
# COMPACT_ATOMS: atom_id res chain seq x y z
N MET A 1 20.30 -57.93 26.40
CA MET A 1 21.10 -57.18 25.41
C MET A 1 20.13 -56.38 24.55
N GLY A 2 19.99 -55.08 24.81
CA GLY A 2 19.01 -54.23 24.16
C GLY A 2 19.61 -52.86 23.84
N ALA A 3 19.44 -52.42 22.59
CA ALA A 3 19.62 -51.07 22.06
C ALA A 3 19.17 -51.07 20.58
N PRO A 4 18.87 -49.91 19.96
CA PRO A 4 17.92 -48.91 20.42
C PRO A 4 16.85 -48.62 19.36
N ALA A 5 15.65 -48.25 19.81
CA ALA A 5 14.58 -47.72 18.97
C ALA A 5 14.98 -46.34 18.42
N PHE A 6 15.27 -46.26 17.12
CA PHE A 6 15.41 -44.98 16.42
C PHE A 6 14.04 -44.30 16.36
N SER A 7 13.91 -43.25 17.16
CA SER A 7 12.74 -42.36 17.15
C SER A 7 12.73 -41.59 15.83
N LEU A 8 11.94 -42.08 14.87
CA LEU A 8 11.62 -41.38 13.63
C LEU A 8 10.82 -40.13 13.98
N SER A 9 11.50 -38.99 14.08
CA SER A 9 10.84 -37.68 14.11
C SER A 9 10.23 -37.41 12.73
N PRO A 10 8.95 -37.00 12.63
CA PRO A 10 8.38 -36.60 11.35
C PRO A 10 9.04 -35.31 10.84
N PRO A 11 9.21 -35.14 9.52
CA PRO A 11 9.67 -33.87 8.97
C PRO A 11 8.63 -32.80 9.33
N LEU A 12 9.12 -31.69 9.90
CA LEU A 12 8.33 -30.49 10.13
C LEU A 12 7.58 -30.13 8.85
N SER A 13 6.26 -30.31 8.90
CA SER A 13 5.34 -29.95 7.83
C SER A 13 5.57 -28.49 7.44
N VAL A 14 6.04 -28.26 6.22
CA VAL A 14 6.09 -26.93 5.61
C VAL A 14 4.63 -26.46 5.51
N PRO A 15 4.21 -25.38 6.19
CA PRO A 15 2.87 -24.86 6.00
C PRO A 15 2.77 -24.38 4.55
N SER A 16 2.01 -25.12 3.74
CA SER A 16 1.59 -24.67 2.41
C SER A 16 0.76 -23.41 2.60
N SER A 17 1.41 -22.25 2.45
CA SER A 17 0.69 -20.98 2.42
C SER A 17 -0.17 -20.94 1.16
N PRO A 18 -1.45 -20.53 1.25
CA PRO A 18 -2.30 -20.37 0.08
C PRO A 18 -1.66 -19.35 -0.87
N PRO A 19 -1.96 -19.39 -2.18
CA PRO A 19 -1.47 -18.40 -3.12
C PRO A 19 -2.07 -17.04 -2.75
N SER A 20 -1.35 -16.28 -1.93
CA SER A 20 -1.65 -14.88 -1.64
C SER A 20 -1.27 -14.09 -2.89
N SER A 21 -2.27 -13.47 -3.52
CA SER A 21 -2.07 -12.59 -4.66
C SER A 21 -1.11 -11.47 -4.28
N SER A 22 0.17 -11.64 -4.60
CA SER A 22 1.21 -10.65 -4.35
C SER A 22 1.22 -9.64 -5.50
N THR A 23 1.29 -8.35 -5.15
CA THR A 23 1.41 -7.27 -6.13
C THR A 23 2.68 -6.51 -5.83
N VAL A 24 3.49 -6.27 -6.86
CA VAL A 24 4.70 -5.45 -6.73
C VAL A 24 4.30 -3.98 -6.88
N VAL A 25 4.61 -3.19 -5.86
CA VAL A 25 4.44 -1.74 -5.85
C VAL A 25 5.79 -1.09 -5.59
N TRP A 26 6.03 0.05 -6.24
CA TRP A 26 7.24 0.83 -6.06
C TRP A 26 6.97 1.95 -5.06
N LEU A 27 7.50 1.84 -3.85
CA LEU A 27 7.45 2.89 -2.84
C LEU A 27 8.72 3.74 -2.92
N HIS A 28 8.56 5.03 -2.66
CA HIS A 28 9.68 5.94 -2.49
C HIS A 28 10.48 5.53 -1.23
N PRO A 29 11.82 5.49 -1.28
CA PRO A 29 12.64 5.00 -0.16
C PRO A 29 12.49 5.84 1.11
N GLU A 30 12.17 7.13 0.96
CA GLU A 30 11.93 8.04 2.09
C GLU A 30 10.50 8.00 2.62
N ALA A 31 9.61 7.18 2.04
CA ALA A 31 8.23 7.10 2.47
C ALA A 31 8.14 6.55 3.91
N PRO A 32 7.24 7.09 4.75
CA PRO A 32 7.08 6.60 6.10
C PRO A 32 6.55 5.16 6.07
N ALA A 33 6.99 4.36 7.04
CA ALA A 33 6.47 3.01 7.22
C ALA A 33 4.94 3.02 7.38
N LYS A 34 4.30 1.94 6.97
CA LYS A 34 2.86 1.75 7.14
C LYS A 34 2.51 1.88 8.64
N PRO A 35 1.53 2.72 9.01
CA PRO A 35 1.10 2.83 10.40
C PRO A 35 0.37 1.56 10.84
N ALA A 36 0.29 1.36 12.17
CA ALA A 36 -0.50 0.28 12.75
C ALA A 36 -1.99 0.38 12.33
N GLU A 37 -2.69 -0.74 12.34
CA GLU A 37 -4.13 -0.75 12.06
C GLU A 37 -4.87 0.14 13.08
N GLY A 38 -5.80 0.97 12.59
CA GLY A 38 -6.51 1.97 13.39
C GLY A 38 -5.74 3.27 13.66
N ALA A 39 -4.42 3.34 13.44
CA ALA A 39 -3.67 4.59 13.56
C ALA A 39 -3.93 5.54 12.38
N PRO A 40 -3.80 6.86 12.55
CA PRO A 40 -4.11 7.82 11.49
C PRO A 40 -3.22 7.62 10.26
N CYS A 41 -3.81 7.82 9.07
CA CYS A 41 -3.06 7.76 7.82
C CYS A 41 -1.92 8.79 7.81
N ASN A 42 -0.69 8.31 7.69
CA ASN A 42 0.53 9.13 7.66
C ASN A 42 1.00 9.48 6.24
N GLY A 43 0.32 8.96 5.20
CA GLY A 43 0.76 9.12 3.81
C GLY A 43 1.85 8.14 3.36
N CYS A 44 1.92 6.93 3.92
CA CYS A 44 2.86 5.89 3.46
C CYS A 44 2.68 5.48 1.98
N GLY A 45 1.50 5.71 1.40
CA GLY A 45 1.21 5.44 0.00
C GLY A 45 0.97 3.96 -0.37
N LEU A 46 1.16 3.02 0.57
CA LEU A 46 1.06 1.58 0.29
C LEU A 46 -0.29 1.16 -0.32
N CYS A 47 -1.41 1.49 0.34
CA CYS A 47 -2.73 1.17 -0.19
C CYS A 47 -3.05 1.93 -1.48
N CYS A 48 -2.66 3.22 -1.54
CA CYS A 48 -2.90 4.09 -2.71
C CYS A 48 -2.16 3.65 -3.98
N LEU A 49 -1.00 3.01 -3.83
CA LEU A 49 -0.19 2.46 -4.92
C LEU A 49 -0.67 1.08 -5.35
N ALA A 50 -1.11 0.26 -4.40
CA ALA A 50 -1.63 -1.08 -4.66
C ALA A 50 -2.94 -1.01 -5.45
N GLU A 51 -3.89 -0.17 -4.99
CA GLU A 51 -5.18 -0.01 -5.62
C GLU A 51 -5.75 1.41 -5.45
N PRO A 52 -6.58 1.86 -6.41
CA PRO A 52 -7.24 3.15 -6.27
C PRO A 52 -8.39 3.04 -5.27
N CYS A 53 -8.45 3.96 -4.30
CA CYS A 53 -9.61 4.09 -3.41
C CYS A 53 -10.90 4.44 -4.18
N PRO A 54 -12.11 4.33 -3.59
CA PRO A 54 -13.36 4.63 -4.28
C PRO A 54 -13.38 6.00 -4.98
N LEU A 55 -12.82 7.03 -4.32
CA LEU A 55 -12.64 8.35 -4.92
C LEU A 55 -11.63 8.31 -6.08
N GLY A 56 -10.53 7.57 -5.92
CA GLY A 56 -9.54 7.34 -6.95
C GLY A 56 -10.12 6.65 -8.19
N VAL A 57 -11.05 5.70 -8.03
CA VAL A 57 -11.77 5.06 -9.15
C VAL A 57 -12.61 6.10 -9.90
N VAL A 58 -13.33 6.97 -9.19
CA VAL A 58 -14.14 8.04 -9.81
C VAL A 58 -13.27 9.00 -10.61
N VAL A 59 -12.13 9.41 -10.05
CA VAL A 59 -11.24 10.41 -10.65
C VAL A 59 -10.37 9.83 -11.77
N SER A 60 -9.79 8.65 -11.57
CA SER A 60 -8.86 8.03 -12.53
C SER A 60 -9.53 7.09 -13.53
N ARG A 61 -10.76 6.65 -13.26
CA ARG A 61 -11.48 5.58 -13.98
C ARG A 61 -10.70 4.25 -14.03
N ARG A 62 -9.70 4.06 -13.14
CA ARG A 62 -8.92 2.82 -13.00
C ARG A 62 -9.42 2.03 -11.81
N ARG A 63 -9.35 0.70 -11.89
CA ARG A 63 -9.69 -0.22 -10.80
C ARG A 63 -8.48 -0.96 -10.22
N LYS A 64 -7.29 -0.79 -10.81
CA LYS A 64 -6.05 -1.45 -10.39
C LYS A 64 -4.87 -0.49 -10.51
N GLY A 65 -3.88 -0.65 -9.63
CA GLY A 65 -2.66 0.15 -9.59
C GLY A 65 -2.85 1.54 -8.98
N ALA A 66 -1.82 2.38 -9.08
CA ALA A 66 -1.79 3.69 -8.47
C ALA A 66 -2.86 4.65 -9.04
N CYS A 67 -3.49 5.43 -8.17
CA CYS A 67 -4.48 6.42 -8.60
C CYS A 67 -3.82 7.64 -9.28
N VAL A 68 -4.50 8.24 -10.26
CA VAL A 68 -3.97 9.41 -11.02
C VAL A 68 -3.74 10.65 -10.15
N ALA A 69 -4.43 10.73 -9.01
CA ALA A 69 -4.33 11.85 -8.07
C ALA A 69 -3.20 11.66 -7.05
N LEU A 70 -2.56 10.50 -6.96
CA LEU A 70 -1.47 10.28 -6.01
C LEU A 70 -0.26 11.15 -6.38
N ARG A 71 0.28 11.88 -5.42
CA ARG A 71 1.47 12.73 -5.59
C ARG A 71 2.46 12.44 -4.48
N TRP A 72 3.73 12.34 -4.83
CA TRP A 72 4.82 12.38 -3.84
C TRP A 72 5.07 13.83 -3.44
N SER A 73 5.28 14.09 -2.15
CA SER A 73 5.70 15.38 -1.62
C SER A 73 7.09 15.24 -1.03
N ASP A 74 8.10 15.80 -1.71
CA ASP A 74 9.48 15.82 -1.20
C ASP A 74 9.61 16.64 0.09
N ALA A 75 8.84 17.72 0.21
CA ALA A 75 8.86 18.60 1.39
C ALA A 75 8.40 17.87 2.66
N GLU A 76 7.40 16.99 2.53
CA GLU A 76 6.81 16.26 3.66
C GLU A 76 7.25 14.79 3.71
N ARG A 77 8.08 14.36 2.75
CA ARG A 77 8.54 12.98 2.53
C ARG A 77 7.41 11.96 2.59
N ARG A 78 6.25 12.28 2.04
CA ARG A 78 5.05 11.44 2.10
C ARG A 78 4.21 11.54 0.85
N TYR A 79 3.37 10.54 0.64
CA TYR A 79 2.37 10.57 -0.43
C TYR A 79 1.15 11.36 0.00
N LEU A 80 0.70 12.25 -0.88
CA LEU A 80 -0.49 13.06 -0.75
C LEU A 80 -1.53 12.68 -1.80
N CYS A 81 -2.79 12.70 -1.39
CA CYS A 81 -3.89 12.61 -2.34
C CYS A 81 -4.11 13.99 -2.98
N GLY A 82 -3.96 14.09 -4.29
CA GLY A 82 -4.19 15.33 -5.05
C GLY A 82 -5.60 15.88 -4.83
N MET A 83 -6.63 15.04 -4.72
CA MET A 83 -7.99 15.50 -4.38
C MET A 83 -8.10 16.16 -3.00
N VAL A 84 -7.17 15.86 -2.09
CA VAL A 84 -7.12 16.44 -0.75
C VAL A 84 -6.21 17.65 -0.71
N ALA A 85 -5.03 17.57 -1.32
CA ALA A 85 -4.02 18.64 -1.28
C ALA A 85 -4.33 19.76 -2.27
N ASP A 86 -4.72 19.42 -3.49
CA ASP A 86 -5.04 20.34 -4.58
C ASP A 86 -6.13 19.76 -5.50
N PRO A 87 -7.41 19.78 -5.07
CA PRO A 87 -8.50 19.28 -5.92
C PRO A 87 -8.66 20.13 -7.19
N GLY A 88 -8.23 21.40 -7.18
CA GLY A 88 -8.29 22.26 -8.36
C GLY A 88 -7.41 21.74 -9.49
N GLY A 89 -6.18 21.35 -9.19
CA GLY A 89 -5.27 20.73 -10.15
C GLY A 89 -5.73 19.37 -10.69
N VAL A 90 -6.63 18.66 -9.97
CA VAL A 90 -7.15 17.36 -10.41
C VAL A 90 -8.48 17.48 -11.17
N THR A 91 -9.36 18.41 -10.76
CA THR A 91 -10.72 18.55 -11.30
C THR A 91 -10.92 19.73 -12.25
N GLY A 92 -9.98 20.67 -12.29
CA GLY A 92 -10.08 21.90 -13.06
C GLY A 92 -10.93 23.00 -12.41
N PHE A 93 -11.50 22.76 -11.22
CA PHE A 93 -12.22 23.80 -10.50
C PHE A 93 -11.27 24.83 -9.90
N THR A 94 -11.49 26.11 -10.17
CA THR A 94 -10.63 27.21 -9.71
C THR A 94 -11.25 28.03 -8.57
N HIS A 95 -12.55 27.84 -8.29
CA HIS A 95 -13.24 28.61 -7.26
C HIS A 95 -12.78 28.21 -5.85
N PRO A 96 -12.25 29.15 -5.03
CA PRO A 96 -11.60 28.80 -3.75
C PRO A 96 -12.49 28.05 -2.77
N TRP A 97 -13.78 28.42 -2.68
CA TRP A 97 -14.73 27.75 -1.79
C TRP A 97 -15.03 26.32 -2.26
N ALA A 98 -15.11 26.11 -3.59
CA ALA A 98 -15.37 24.80 -4.18
C ALA A 98 -14.19 23.86 -3.95
N VAL A 99 -12.96 24.33 -4.19
CA VAL A 99 -11.71 23.58 -3.92
C VAL A 99 -11.64 23.17 -2.44
N ARG A 100 -11.97 24.06 -1.50
CA ARG A 100 -12.00 23.75 -0.07
C ARG A 100 -13.08 22.72 0.29
N ALA A 101 -14.27 22.86 -0.26
CA ALA A 101 -15.37 21.91 -0.05
C ALA A 101 -15.03 20.52 -0.60
N LEU A 102 -14.45 20.46 -1.80
CA LEU A 102 -13.98 19.21 -2.42
C LEU A 102 -12.89 18.54 -1.58
N SER A 103 -11.90 19.30 -1.08
CA SER A 103 -10.85 18.77 -0.22
C SER A 103 -11.43 18.16 1.07
N ALA A 104 -12.35 18.88 1.72
CA ALA A 104 -13.02 18.38 2.92
C ALA A 104 -13.85 17.12 2.65
N LEU A 105 -14.61 17.10 1.54
CA LEU A 105 -15.40 15.94 1.13
C LEU A 105 -14.49 14.75 0.80
N ALA A 106 -13.40 14.98 0.06
CA ALA A 106 -12.42 13.96 -0.27
C ALA A 106 -11.81 13.33 0.98
N ARG A 107 -11.39 14.14 1.97
CA ARG A 107 -10.88 13.65 3.28
C ARG A 107 -11.90 12.77 3.99
N ARG A 108 -13.16 13.20 4.02
CA ARG A 108 -14.26 12.46 4.66
C ARG A 108 -14.59 11.16 3.95
N TRP A 109 -14.56 11.14 2.62
CA TRP A 109 -14.87 9.96 1.81
C TRP A 109 -13.83 8.85 1.94
N ILE A 110 -12.54 9.21 1.96
CA ILE A 110 -11.46 8.21 2.02
C ILE A 110 -10.95 7.97 3.45
N ALA A 111 -11.58 8.61 4.45
CA ALA A 111 -11.17 8.57 5.85
C ALA A 111 -9.67 8.89 6.10
N SER A 112 -9.06 9.68 5.21
CA SER A 112 -7.63 10.00 5.30
C SER A 112 -7.34 10.76 6.59
N GLY A 113 -6.54 10.15 7.46
CA GLY A 113 -6.15 10.71 8.75
C GLY A 113 -7.04 10.27 9.92
N MET A 114 -8.09 9.46 9.69
CA MET A 114 -8.92 8.91 10.77
C MET A 114 -8.43 7.53 11.25
N GLY A 115 -8.03 6.64 10.33
CA GLY A 115 -7.53 5.32 10.69
C GLY A 115 -7.03 4.54 9.48
N CYS A 116 -6.06 3.66 9.69
CA CYS A 116 -5.53 2.72 8.71
C CYS A 116 -6.35 1.42 8.77
N ASP A 117 -7.03 1.08 7.68
CA ASP A 117 -7.81 -0.16 7.50
C ASP A 117 -7.14 -1.16 6.54
N ALA A 118 -6.04 -0.75 5.91
CA ALA A 118 -5.34 -1.57 4.93
C ALA A 118 -4.70 -2.80 5.59
N ARG A 119 -5.11 -4.01 5.22
CA ARG A 119 -4.50 -5.28 5.68
C ARG A 119 -3.32 -5.74 4.82
N LEU A 120 -2.65 -4.81 4.15
CA LEU A 120 -1.50 -5.08 3.28
C LEU A 120 -0.22 -5.19 4.09
N GLN A 121 0.61 -6.18 3.79
CA GLN A 121 1.96 -6.33 4.34
C GLN A 121 2.97 -6.14 3.21
N THR A 122 4.06 -5.43 3.49
CA THR A 122 5.15 -5.23 2.53
C THR A 122 6.25 -6.23 2.81
N GLN A 123 6.65 -6.97 1.80
CA GLN A 123 7.88 -7.73 1.81
C GLN A 123 8.84 -7.10 0.79
N PRO A 124 10.09 -6.75 1.18
CA PRO A 124 11.11 -6.36 0.22
C PRO A 124 11.24 -7.45 -0.84
N LEU A 125 11.35 -7.05 -2.11
CA LEU A 125 11.65 -7.99 -3.19
C LEU A 125 13.00 -8.65 -2.86
N PRO A 126 13.08 -9.98 -2.73
CA PRO A 126 14.36 -10.65 -2.54
C PRO A 126 15.31 -10.29 -3.69
N PRO A 127 16.62 -10.15 -3.42
CA PRO A 127 17.58 -9.93 -4.48
C PRO A 127 17.49 -11.08 -5.51
N PRO A 128 17.67 -10.80 -6.81
CA PRO A 128 17.66 -11.84 -7.84
C PRO A 128 18.67 -12.91 -7.46
N GLN A 129 18.19 -14.14 -7.27
CA GLN A 129 19.06 -15.27 -6.96
C GLN A 129 19.93 -15.55 -8.20
N PRO A 130 21.25 -15.73 -8.06
CA PRO A 130 22.07 -16.17 -9.18
C PRO A 130 21.52 -17.50 -9.70
N PRO A 131 21.61 -17.77 -11.02
CA PRO A 131 21.17 -19.04 -11.57
C PRO A 131 21.84 -20.16 -10.78
N ALA A 132 21.04 -21.12 -10.30
CA ALA A 132 21.56 -22.32 -9.67
C ALA A 132 22.43 -23.02 -10.71
N SER A 133 23.73 -22.78 -10.65
CA SER A 133 24.71 -23.45 -11.49
C SER A 133 24.60 -24.94 -11.20
N GLU A 134 24.11 -25.66 -12.21
CA GLU A 134 24.13 -27.12 -12.34
C GLU A 134 25.45 -27.68 -11.78
N VAL A 135 25.30 -28.60 -10.84
CA VAL A 135 26.36 -29.48 -10.32
C VAL A 135 26.64 -30.57 -11.35
#